data_AF-A0A0A3XEI1-F1
#
_entry.id   AF-A0A0A3XEI1-F1
#
_cell.length_a   1.000
_cell.length_b   1.000
_cell.length_c   1.000
_cell.angle_alpha   90.00
_cell.angle_beta   90.00
_cell.angle_gamma   90.00
#
_symmetry.space_group_name_H-M   'P 1'
#
loop_
_entity.id
_entity.type
_entity.pdbx_description
1 polymer ?
#
loop_
_entity_poly.entity_id
_entity_poly.type
_entity_poly.pdbx_seq_one_letter_code
_entity_poly.pdbx_strand_id
1 'polypeptide(L)'
;KEVMNKWEIPTQNCVLAHVTTQMRAIRQGAPADLIFQSLAGTELGNKAFGISLELLAEADHLIRTQGTGTGPNLWYFETGQGSELSSEAHFGIDQVTLESRCYGLARRFNPFIVNTVVGFIGPEYLYDSKQVIRAGLEDHFMGKLQGLPMGVDVCYTNHIKADQNDMDNLSVLLASAGVNFLIGVAMADDCMLNYQSTSFHDIATLRELLGLRPAPAFEAWLEKMGLMEK
;
A
#
# COMPACT_ATOMS: atom_id res chain seq x y z
N LYS A 1 17.39 -4.93 -6.56
CA LYS A 1 18.52 -5.05 -5.60
C LYS A 1 19.80 -4.37 -6.09
N GLU A 2 20.18 -4.47 -7.36
CA GLU A 2 21.44 -3.89 -7.85
C GLU A 2 21.62 -2.41 -7.50
N VAL A 3 20.60 -1.57 -7.73
CA VAL A 3 20.61 -0.14 -7.35
C VAL A 3 20.77 0.03 -5.84
N MET A 4 20.00 -0.71 -5.04
CA MET A 4 20.08 -0.65 -3.58
C MET A 4 21.48 -1.01 -3.08
N ASN A 5 22.09 -2.06 -3.62
CA ASN A 5 23.41 -2.52 -3.21
C ASN A 5 24.51 -1.55 -3.67
N LYS A 6 24.44 -1.07 -4.91
CA LYS A 6 25.41 -0.13 -5.48
C LYS A 6 25.49 1.18 -4.69
N TRP A 7 24.35 1.67 -4.24
CA TRP A 7 24.24 2.95 -3.54
C TRP A 7 24.04 2.80 -2.04
N GLU A 8 24.12 1.58 -1.50
CA GLU A 8 23.92 1.28 -0.07
C GLU A 8 22.61 1.87 0.49
N ILE A 9 21.52 1.79 -0.29
CA ILE A 9 20.24 2.42 0.05
C ILE A 9 19.57 1.64 1.19
N PRO A 10 19.29 2.26 2.35
CA PRO A 10 18.66 1.59 3.48
C PRO A 10 17.14 1.50 3.28
N THR A 11 16.73 0.59 2.40
CA THR A 11 15.32 0.34 2.05
C THR A 11 15.09 -1.15 1.78
N GLN A 12 13.84 -1.50 1.47
CA GLN A 12 13.40 -2.85 1.15
C GLN A 12 12.97 -2.94 -0.33
N ASN A 13 13.16 -4.09 -0.96
CA ASN A 13 12.55 -4.39 -2.25
C ASN A 13 11.31 -5.27 -2.13
N CYS A 14 10.35 -5.04 -3.03
CA CYS A 14 9.18 -5.88 -3.23
C CYS A 14 8.79 -5.86 -4.72
N VAL A 15 8.21 -6.96 -5.22
CA VAL A 15 7.62 -7.03 -6.56
C VAL A 15 6.17 -7.46 -6.39
N LEU A 16 5.23 -6.59 -6.71
CA LEU A 16 3.80 -6.74 -6.44
C LEU A 16 3.12 -7.67 -7.45
N ALA A 17 3.59 -8.92 -7.52
CA ALA A 17 2.92 -9.99 -8.25
C ALA A 17 2.01 -10.81 -7.32
N HIS A 18 1.21 -11.72 -7.85
CA HIS A 18 0.51 -12.70 -7.00
C HIS A 18 1.50 -13.46 -6.10
N VAL A 19 1.13 -13.71 -4.84
CA VAL A 19 2.02 -14.29 -3.81
C VAL A 19 2.68 -15.60 -4.27
N THR A 20 1.98 -16.46 -5.00
CA THR A 20 2.55 -17.72 -5.52
C THR A 20 3.68 -17.51 -6.53
N THR A 21 3.63 -16.43 -7.32
CA THR A 21 4.70 -16.08 -8.26
C THR A 21 5.92 -15.56 -7.51
N GLN A 22 5.72 -14.71 -6.51
CA GLN A 22 6.80 -14.26 -5.63
C GLN A 22 7.45 -15.43 -4.90
N MET A 23 6.66 -16.35 -4.34
CA MET A 23 7.16 -17.55 -3.67
C MET A 23 8.01 -18.44 -4.60
N ARG A 24 7.58 -18.63 -5.85
CA ARG A 24 8.38 -19.37 -6.85
C ARG A 24 9.71 -18.68 -7.12
N ALA A 25 9.73 -17.36 -7.26
CA ALA A 25 10.95 -16.60 -7.48
C ALA A 25 11.91 -16.70 -6.28
N ILE A 26 11.39 -16.54 -5.06
CA ILE A 26 12.18 -16.67 -3.82
C ILE A 26 12.80 -18.07 -3.70
N ARG A 27 12.02 -19.13 -3.98
CA ARG A 27 12.53 -20.52 -4.00
C ARG A 27 13.64 -20.76 -5.03
N GLN A 28 13.69 -19.95 -6.08
CA GLN A 28 14.74 -19.98 -7.10
C GLN A 28 15.93 -19.06 -6.75
N GLY A 29 15.92 -18.45 -5.56
CA GLY A 29 16.99 -17.57 -5.07
C GLY A 29 16.84 -16.10 -5.44
N ALA A 30 15.68 -15.67 -5.96
CA ALA A 30 15.44 -14.25 -6.21
C ALA A 30 15.34 -13.49 -4.87
N PRO A 31 16.06 -12.36 -4.72
CA PRO A 31 16.07 -11.62 -3.46
C PRO A 31 14.76 -10.85 -3.25
N ALA A 32 14.13 -11.05 -2.10
CA ALA A 32 12.92 -10.35 -1.68
C ALA A 32 13.02 -9.95 -0.21
N ASP A 33 12.92 -8.64 0.08
CA ASP A 33 12.88 -8.14 1.46
C ASP A 33 11.47 -8.18 2.03
N LEU A 34 10.47 -7.90 1.18
CA LEU A 34 9.06 -8.01 1.50
C LEU A 34 8.35 -8.94 0.52
N ILE A 35 7.29 -9.58 0.99
CA ILE A 35 6.34 -10.31 0.15
C ILE A 35 5.00 -9.60 0.13
N PHE A 36 4.43 -9.45 -1.07
CA PHE A 36 3.19 -8.71 -1.31
C PHE A 36 1.99 -9.63 -1.47
N GLN A 37 0.79 -9.17 -1.08
CA GLN A 37 -0.47 -9.75 -1.54
C GLN A 37 -1.65 -8.78 -1.35
N SER A 38 -2.55 -8.70 -2.34
CA SER A 38 -3.87 -8.05 -2.16
C SER A 38 -4.80 -8.93 -1.32
N LEU A 39 -5.51 -8.34 -0.37
CA LEU A 39 -6.43 -9.03 0.53
C LEU A 39 -7.88 -8.60 0.30
N ALA A 40 -8.81 -9.51 0.62
CA ALA A 40 -10.23 -9.22 0.79
C ALA A 40 -10.69 -9.61 2.21
N GLY A 41 -11.79 -9.02 2.65
CA GLY A 41 -12.42 -9.18 3.95
C GLY A 41 -13.30 -10.42 4.07
N THR A 42 -13.51 -11.18 2.98
CA THR A 42 -14.26 -12.45 3.00
C THR A 42 -13.43 -13.60 2.43
N GLU A 43 -13.77 -14.82 2.85
CA GLU A 43 -13.13 -16.03 2.30
C GLU A 43 -13.37 -16.15 0.79
N LEU A 44 -14.59 -15.83 0.32
CA LEU A 44 -14.93 -15.87 -1.09
C LEU A 44 -14.14 -14.81 -1.89
N GLY A 45 -13.96 -13.59 -1.36
CA GLY A 45 -13.14 -12.56 -1.99
C GLY A 45 -11.67 -12.97 -2.09
N ASN A 46 -11.12 -13.55 -1.02
CA ASN A 46 -9.76 -14.08 -1.02
C ASN A 46 -9.58 -15.22 -2.02
N LYS A 47 -10.58 -16.12 -2.16
CA LYS A 47 -10.59 -17.15 -3.20
C LYS A 47 -10.64 -16.57 -4.60
N ALA A 48 -11.38 -15.47 -4.83
CA ALA A 48 -11.40 -14.77 -6.11
C ALA A 48 -10.02 -14.19 -6.47
N PHE A 49 -9.25 -13.74 -5.48
CA PHE A 49 -7.84 -13.38 -5.63
C PHE A 49 -6.88 -14.58 -5.73
N GLY A 50 -7.36 -15.81 -5.63
CA GLY A 50 -6.53 -17.02 -5.72
C GLY A 50 -5.72 -17.32 -4.46
N ILE A 51 -6.14 -16.80 -3.30
CA ILE A 51 -5.43 -16.97 -2.02
C ILE A 51 -6.26 -17.63 -0.93
N SER A 52 -5.57 -18.20 0.06
CA SER A 52 -6.14 -18.77 1.28
C SER A 52 -5.23 -18.49 2.48
N LEU A 53 -5.74 -18.68 3.69
CA LEU A 53 -4.95 -18.50 4.92
C LEU A 53 -3.75 -19.45 4.99
N GLU A 54 -3.90 -20.67 4.48
CA GLU A 54 -2.84 -21.68 4.42
C GLU A 54 -1.71 -21.20 3.49
N LEU A 55 -2.07 -20.66 2.32
CA LEU A 55 -1.09 -20.10 1.38
C LEU A 55 -0.36 -18.89 1.97
N LEU A 56 -1.08 -17.99 2.64
CA LEU A 56 -0.44 -16.85 3.33
C LEU A 56 0.50 -17.32 4.44
N ALA A 57 0.13 -18.36 5.20
CA ALA A 57 1.00 -18.94 6.22
C ALA A 57 2.26 -19.61 5.61
N GLU A 58 2.12 -20.30 4.48
CA GLU A 58 3.24 -20.88 3.73
C GLU A 58 4.19 -19.79 3.22
N ALA A 59 3.64 -18.71 2.67
CA ALA A 59 4.38 -17.56 2.21
C ALA A 59 5.13 -16.83 3.35
N ASP A 60 4.50 -16.69 4.52
CA ASP A 60 5.13 -16.09 5.72
C ASP A 60 6.32 -16.93 6.19
N HIS A 61 6.16 -18.25 6.22
CA HIS A 61 7.26 -19.16 6.54
C HIS A 61 8.39 -19.05 5.51
N LEU A 62 8.06 -18.99 4.22
CA LEU A 62 9.05 -18.88 3.15
C LEU A 62 9.84 -17.58 3.23
N ILE A 63 9.20 -16.41 3.36
CA ILE A 63 9.91 -15.13 3.40
C ILE A 63 10.79 -15.00 4.64
N ARG A 64 10.39 -15.60 5.79
CA ARG A 64 11.22 -15.62 7.00
C ARG A 64 12.45 -16.51 6.90
N THR A 65 12.39 -17.56 6.09
CA THR A 65 13.47 -18.55 5.98
C THR A 65 14.38 -18.31 4.78
N GLN A 66 13.85 -17.77 3.69
CA GLN A 66 14.53 -17.61 2.41
C GLN A 66 14.52 -16.18 1.86
N GLY A 67 13.78 -15.26 2.51
CA GLY A 67 13.82 -13.84 2.16
C GLY A 67 15.14 -13.17 2.57
N THR A 68 15.38 -12.00 2.01
CA THR A 68 16.58 -11.18 2.27
C THR A 68 16.33 -10.05 3.26
N GLY A 69 15.08 -9.86 3.69
CA GLY A 69 14.69 -8.82 4.64
C GLY A 69 15.11 -9.16 6.07
N THR A 70 15.47 -8.14 6.85
CA THR A 70 15.93 -8.33 8.24
C THR A 70 14.81 -8.70 9.22
N GLY A 71 13.57 -8.37 8.88
CA GLY A 71 12.39 -8.60 9.73
C GLY A 71 12.34 -7.73 10.99
N PRO A 72 11.40 -8.01 11.91
CA PRO A 72 10.50 -9.17 11.93
C PRO A 72 9.27 -9.03 11.02
N ASN A 73 8.98 -7.82 10.55
CA ASN A 73 7.84 -7.50 9.69
C ASN A 73 8.27 -7.60 8.22
N LEU A 74 7.68 -8.53 7.47
CA LEU A 74 8.12 -8.87 6.09
C LEU A 74 6.98 -8.85 5.07
N TRP A 75 5.78 -8.47 5.49
CA TRP A 75 4.61 -8.40 4.61
C TRP A 75 4.32 -6.99 4.13
N TYR A 76 3.90 -6.91 2.88
CA TYR A 76 3.18 -5.80 2.32
C TYR A 76 1.78 -6.31 1.91
N PHE A 77 0.73 -5.82 2.55
CA PHE A 77 -0.64 -6.07 2.08
C PHE A 77 -1.26 -4.84 1.43
N GLU A 78 -2.11 -5.09 0.45
CA GLU A 78 -2.91 -4.06 -0.19
C GLU A 78 -4.39 -4.42 -0.14
N THR A 79 -5.22 -3.40 -0.01
CA THR A 79 -6.65 -3.46 0.30
C THR A 79 -7.37 -2.34 -0.44
N GLY A 80 -8.68 -2.26 -0.35
CA GLY A 80 -9.44 -1.22 -1.05
C GLY A 80 -10.93 -1.48 -1.01
N GLN A 81 -11.68 -0.44 -0.65
CA GLN A 81 -13.14 -0.47 -0.68
C GLN A 81 -13.65 -0.85 -2.08
N GLY A 82 -14.56 -1.82 -2.12
CA GLY A 82 -15.23 -2.26 -3.35
C GLY A 82 -14.74 -3.59 -3.91
N SER A 83 -13.61 -4.11 -3.41
CA SER A 83 -13.04 -5.38 -3.90
C SER A 83 -14.00 -6.58 -3.78
N GLU A 84 -14.74 -6.69 -2.68
CA GLU A 84 -15.73 -7.76 -2.49
C GLU A 84 -17.01 -7.54 -3.27
N LEU A 85 -17.38 -6.29 -3.54
CA LEU A 85 -18.52 -6.00 -4.41
C LEU A 85 -18.18 -6.40 -5.84
N SER A 86 -16.97 -6.07 -6.31
CA SER A 86 -16.48 -6.45 -7.63
C SER A 86 -16.37 -7.97 -7.83
N SER A 87 -16.17 -8.74 -6.76
CA SER A 87 -16.03 -10.20 -6.80
C SER A 87 -17.30 -10.96 -6.38
N GLU A 88 -18.43 -10.27 -6.26
CA GLU A 88 -19.72 -10.83 -5.79
C GLU A 88 -19.60 -11.55 -4.44
N ALA A 89 -18.67 -11.09 -3.59
CA ALA A 89 -18.28 -11.71 -2.34
C ALA A 89 -18.61 -10.85 -1.11
N HIS A 90 -19.51 -9.86 -1.27
CA HIS A 90 -19.85 -8.89 -0.23
C HIS A 90 -20.98 -9.32 0.70
N PHE A 91 -21.82 -10.29 0.32
CA PHE A 91 -22.91 -10.85 1.14
C PHE A 91 -23.88 -9.79 1.71
N GLY A 92 -24.12 -8.70 0.98
CA GLY A 92 -24.96 -7.59 1.43
C GLY A 92 -24.32 -6.67 2.48
N ILE A 93 -23.04 -6.87 2.80
CA ILE A 93 -22.26 -6.04 3.72
C ILE A 93 -21.70 -4.83 2.96
N ASP A 94 -21.67 -3.66 3.62
CA ASP A 94 -21.11 -2.44 3.05
C ASP A 94 -19.58 -2.50 2.88
N GLN A 95 -19.05 -1.64 1.99
CA GLN A 95 -17.64 -1.62 1.61
C GLN A 95 -16.70 -1.29 2.79
N VAL A 96 -17.12 -0.40 3.70
CA VAL A 96 -16.30 0.06 4.84
C VAL A 96 -16.12 -1.08 5.86
N THR A 97 -17.20 -1.81 6.14
CA THR A 97 -17.17 -2.97 7.03
C THR A 97 -16.26 -4.07 6.47
N LEU A 98 -16.31 -4.32 5.16
CA LEU A 98 -15.48 -5.33 4.51
C LEU A 98 -14.00 -4.93 4.49
N GLU A 99 -13.71 -3.67 4.18
CA GLU A 99 -12.36 -3.12 4.22
C GLU A 99 -11.74 -3.21 5.63
N SER A 100 -12.53 -2.90 6.66
CA SER A 100 -12.11 -3.09 8.06
C SER A 100 -11.75 -4.54 8.40
N ARG A 101 -12.40 -5.52 7.75
CA ARG A 101 -12.09 -6.96 7.92
C ARG A 101 -10.78 -7.34 7.23
N CYS A 102 -10.41 -6.71 6.11
CA CYS A 102 -9.10 -6.87 5.48
C CYS A 102 -7.98 -6.53 6.47
N TYR A 103 -8.14 -5.44 7.22
CA TYR A 103 -7.18 -5.02 8.25
C TYR A 103 -7.09 -6.03 9.40
N GLY A 104 -8.24 -6.58 9.83
CA GLY A 104 -8.27 -7.63 10.84
C GLY A 104 -7.50 -8.88 10.40
N LEU A 105 -7.60 -9.25 9.11
CA LEU A 105 -6.80 -10.31 8.52
C LEU A 105 -5.31 -9.94 8.45
N ALA A 106 -4.97 -8.76 7.93
CA ALA A 106 -3.58 -8.31 7.79
C ALA A 106 -2.84 -8.32 9.13
N ARG A 107 -3.50 -7.90 10.21
CA ARG A 107 -2.94 -7.86 11.57
C ARG A 107 -2.39 -9.21 12.04
N ARG A 108 -2.95 -10.33 11.59
CA ARG A 108 -2.48 -11.68 11.93
C ARG A 108 -1.01 -11.93 11.55
N PHE A 109 -0.51 -11.23 10.53
CA PHE A 109 0.81 -11.46 9.95
C PHE A 109 1.85 -10.41 10.36
N ASN A 110 1.49 -9.42 11.19
CA ASN A 110 2.36 -8.32 11.61
C ASN A 110 3.12 -7.68 10.44
N PRO A 111 2.41 -7.08 9.46
CA PRO A 111 3.03 -6.59 8.24
C PRO A 111 3.97 -5.41 8.49
N PHE A 112 4.88 -5.19 7.54
CA PHE A 112 5.76 -4.02 7.52
C PHE A 112 4.97 -2.78 7.07
N ILE A 113 4.11 -2.96 6.06
CA ILE A 113 3.23 -1.93 5.52
C ILE A 113 1.89 -2.54 5.08
N VAL A 114 0.82 -1.77 5.23
CA VAL A 114 -0.49 -2.04 4.62
C VAL A 114 -1.00 -0.75 4.02
N ASN A 115 -1.51 -0.76 2.79
CA ASN A 115 -2.28 0.37 2.26
C ASN A 115 -3.63 -0.06 1.71
N THR A 116 -4.58 0.85 1.82
CA THR A 116 -5.74 0.89 0.94
C THR A 116 -5.32 1.53 -0.39
N VAL A 117 -5.99 1.19 -1.48
CA VAL A 117 -5.92 1.89 -2.76
C VAL A 117 -7.26 2.55 -3.01
N VAL A 118 -7.32 3.87 -2.82
CA VAL A 118 -8.59 4.61 -2.86
C VAL A 118 -8.73 5.27 -4.20
N GLY A 119 -9.86 5.05 -4.89
CA GLY A 119 -10.14 5.64 -6.21
C GLY A 119 -9.61 4.84 -7.42
N PHE A 120 -9.03 3.66 -7.18
CA PHE A 120 -8.45 2.81 -8.23
C PHE A 120 -9.47 2.04 -9.07
N ILE A 121 -10.55 1.54 -8.46
CA ILE A 121 -11.45 0.63 -9.17
C ILE A 121 -12.34 1.38 -10.16
N GLY A 122 -13.00 2.45 -9.73
CA GLY A 122 -13.88 3.24 -10.59
C GLY A 122 -15.04 3.94 -9.87
N PRO A 123 -15.81 4.75 -10.61
CA PRO A 123 -16.93 5.53 -10.10
C PRO A 123 -18.12 4.71 -9.59
N GLU A 124 -18.16 3.41 -9.91
CA GLU A 124 -19.19 2.47 -9.44
C GLU A 124 -19.08 2.21 -7.93
N TYR A 125 -17.90 2.43 -7.36
CA TYR A 125 -17.58 2.18 -5.94
C TYR A 125 -17.42 3.48 -5.17
N LEU A 126 -16.68 4.43 -5.74
CA LEU A 126 -16.46 5.77 -5.23
C LEU A 126 -16.58 6.76 -6.39
N TYR A 127 -17.66 7.53 -6.43
CA TYR A 127 -18.07 8.29 -7.63
C TYR A 127 -17.30 9.60 -7.85
N ASP A 128 -17.07 10.36 -6.79
CA ASP A 128 -16.48 11.70 -6.84
C ASP A 128 -15.40 11.91 -5.78
N SER A 129 -14.72 13.05 -5.86
CA SER A 129 -13.65 13.40 -4.93
C SER A 129 -14.07 13.41 -3.46
N LYS A 130 -15.33 13.71 -3.15
CA LYS A 130 -15.81 13.69 -1.76
C LYS A 130 -15.84 12.26 -1.21
N GLN A 131 -16.27 11.32 -2.03
CA GLN A 131 -16.29 9.90 -1.66
C GLN A 131 -14.87 9.34 -1.53
N VAL A 132 -13.97 9.70 -2.45
CA VAL A 132 -12.55 9.30 -2.39
C VAL A 132 -11.88 9.86 -1.13
N ILE A 133 -12.02 11.15 -0.86
CA ILE A 133 -11.46 11.78 0.35
C ILE A 133 -12.00 11.10 1.61
N ARG A 134 -13.32 10.86 1.64
CA ARG A 134 -13.96 10.23 2.80
C ARG A 134 -13.45 8.81 3.03
N ALA A 135 -13.42 7.99 1.99
CA ALA A 135 -12.95 6.60 2.07
C ALA A 135 -11.49 6.53 2.53
N GLY A 136 -10.60 7.35 1.98
CA GLY A 136 -9.19 7.36 2.40
C GLY A 136 -8.99 7.72 3.87
N LEU A 137 -9.79 8.65 4.42
CA LEU A 137 -9.75 8.98 5.84
C LEU A 137 -10.35 7.87 6.72
N GLU A 138 -11.42 7.22 6.27
CA GLU A 138 -12.03 6.07 6.96
C GLU A 138 -11.05 4.90 7.04
N ASP A 139 -10.46 4.52 5.91
CA ASP A 139 -9.52 3.42 5.77
C ASP A 139 -8.27 3.63 6.61
N HIS A 140 -7.68 4.83 6.52
CA HIS A 140 -6.54 5.20 7.35
C HIS A 140 -6.87 5.10 8.85
N PHE A 141 -8.01 5.66 9.28
CA PHE A 141 -8.43 5.59 10.68
C PHE A 141 -8.64 4.14 11.14
N MET A 142 -9.35 3.33 10.37
CA MET A 142 -9.64 1.93 10.70
C MET A 142 -8.37 1.09 10.78
N GLY A 143 -7.43 1.25 9.84
CA GLY A 143 -6.14 0.56 9.86
C GLY A 143 -5.30 0.93 11.08
N LYS A 144 -5.21 2.23 11.41
CA LYS A 144 -4.52 2.72 12.61
C LYS A 144 -5.16 2.24 13.90
N LEU A 145 -6.50 2.27 14.00
CA LEU A 145 -7.24 1.77 15.14
C LEU A 145 -6.96 0.28 15.40
N GLN A 146 -6.72 -0.49 14.35
CA GLN A 146 -6.35 -1.90 14.43
C GLN A 146 -4.85 -2.14 14.67
N GLY A 147 -4.04 -1.08 14.76
CA GLY A 147 -2.61 -1.15 15.07
C GLY A 147 -1.71 -1.49 13.88
N LEU A 148 -2.16 -1.23 12.65
CA LEU A 148 -1.38 -1.49 11.44
C LEU A 148 -0.51 -0.28 11.04
N PRO A 149 0.62 -0.52 10.35
CA PRO A 149 1.40 0.51 9.65
C PRO A 149 0.65 0.95 8.37
N MET A 150 -0.44 1.68 8.56
CA MET A 150 -1.41 2.02 7.53
C MET A 150 -0.96 3.21 6.67
N GLY A 151 -0.72 2.95 5.40
CA GLY A 151 -0.57 3.93 4.32
C GLY A 151 -1.83 4.00 3.46
N VAL A 152 -1.79 4.88 2.47
CA VAL A 152 -2.87 5.05 1.49
C VAL A 152 -2.23 5.33 0.14
N ASP A 153 -2.60 4.56 -0.88
CA ASP A 153 -2.39 4.99 -2.26
C ASP A 153 -3.54 5.93 -2.63
N VAL A 154 -3.20 7.22 -2.71
CA VAL A 154 -4.13 8.31 -3.00
C VAL A 154 -4.21 8.45 -4.50
N CYS A 155 -5.30 7.96 -5.07
CA CYS A 155 -5.35 7.81 -6.50
C CYS A 155 -6.74 8.02 -7.10
N TYR A 156 -6.78 8.15 -8.43
CA TYR A 156 -8.01 8.24 -9.18
C TYR A 156 -7.82 7.71 -10.60
N THR A 157 -8.89 7.20 -11.19
CA THR A 157 -8.93 6.81 -12.60
C THR A 157 -9.59 7.89 -13.45
N ASN A 158 -9.23 8.00 -14.72
CA ASN A 158 -9.74 9.06 -15.61
C ASN A 158 -11.27 9.12 -15.80
N HIS A 159 -12.01 8.10 -15.39
CA HIS A 159 -13.47 8.02 -15.52
C HIS A 159 -14.23 8.30 -14.21
N ILE A 160 -13.52 8.59 -13.11
CA ILE A 160 -14.11 9.11 -11.88
C ILE A 160 -14.27 10.64 -11.96
N LYS A 161 -15.16 11.20 -11.15
CA LYS A 161 -15.30 12.66 -11.03
C LYS A 161 -14.33 13.23 -9.98
N ALA A 162 -13.04 13.10 -10.25
CA ALA A 162 -11.95 13.69 -9.45
C ALA A 162 -10.78 14.09 -10.37
N ASP A 163 -9.90 14.95 -9.86
CA ASP A 163 -8.65 15.34 -10.52
C ASP A 163 -7.46 15.37 -9.54
N GLN A 164 -6.27 15.73 -10.04
CA GLN A 164 -5.05 15.75 -9.23
C GLN A 164 -5.15 16.68 -8.00
N ASN A 165 -5.92 17.78 -8.07
CA ASN A 165 -6.06 18.68 -6.92
C ASN A 165 -6.82 17.98 -5.79
N ASP A 166 -7.75 17.07 -6.12
CA ASP A 166 -8.45 16.26 -5.13
C ASP A 166 -7.48 15.28 -4.43
N MET A 167 -6.48 14.77 -5.14
CA MET A 167 -5.43 13.92 -4.57
C MET A 167 -4.51 14.71 -3.64
N ASP A 168 -4.14 15.93 -4.01
CA ASP A 168 -3.37 16.84 -3.15
C ASP A 168 -4.14 17.15 -1.86
N ASN A 169 -5.44 17.44 -1.97
CA ASN A 169 -6.32 17.65 -0.82
C ASN A 169 -6.31 16.45 0.13
N LEU A 170 -6.53 15.24 -0.39
CA LEU A 170 -6.52 14.02 0.42
C LEU A 170 -5.14 13.78 1.06
N SER A 171 -4.06 14.00 0.31
CA SER A 171 -2.70 13.76 0.77
C SER A 171 -2.32 14.66 1.94
N VAL A 172 -2.71 15.95 1.91
CA VAL A 172 -2.51 16.88 3.04
C VAL A 172 -3.31 16.44 4.27
N LEU A 173 -4.56 16.02 4.08
CA LEU A 173 -5.42 15.54 5.18
C LEU A 173 -4.85 14.27 5.83
N LEU A 174 -4.39 13.31 5.04
CA LEU A 174 -3.80 12.07 5.51
C LEU A 174 -2.45 12.28 6.20
N ALA A 175 -1.59 13.12 5.63
CA ALA A 175 -0.32 13.49 6.25
C ALA A 175 -0.54 14.17 7.60
N SER A 176 -1.53 15.07 7.70
CA SER A 176 -1.94 15.70 8.97
C SER A 176 -2.52 14.69 9.97
N ALA A 177 -3.17 13.63 9.49
CA ALA A 177 -3.67 12.53 10.32
C ALA A 177 -2.56 11.53 10.75
N GLY A 178 -1.33 11.69 10.25
CA GLY A 178 -0.20 10.82 10.58
C GLY A 178 -0.16 9.53 9.77
N VAL A 179 -0.57 9.56 8.49
CA VAL A 179 -0.41 8.43 7.55
C VAL A 179 1.03 7.91 7.53
N ASN A 180 1.21 6.59 7.49
CA ASN A 180 2.57 6.01 7.53
C ASN A 180 3.34 6.28 6.23
N PHE A 181 2.67 6.17 5.10
CA PHE A 181 3.24 6.39 3.77
C PHE A 181 2.15 6.66 2.73
N LEU A 182 2.55 7.31 1.64
CA LEU A 182 1.79 7.47 0.41
C LEU A 182 2.63 6.91 -0.75
N ILE A 183 1.98 6.53 -1.85
CA ILE A 183 2.64 6.07 -3.07
C ILE A 183 3.03 7.25 -3.94
N GLY A 184 4.29 7.30 -4.39
CA GLY A 184 4.78 8.30 -5.33
C GLY A 184 5.13 7.68 -6.67
N VAL A 185 4.62 8.25 -7.76
CA VAL A 185 4.91 7.86 -9.15
C VAL A 185 5.50 9.06 -9.90
N ALA A 186 6.25 8.83 -10.97
CA ALA A 186 6.80 9.91 -11.78
C ALA A 186 5.66 10.76 -12.36
N MET A 187 5.62 12.04 -11.97
CA MET A 187 4.57 12.99 -12.39
C MET A 187 3.14 12.50 -12.11
N ALA A 188 2.95 11.71 -11.06
CA ALA A 188 1.66 11.13 -10.68
C ALA A 188 1.01 10.19 -11.72
N ASP A 189 1.65 9.89 -12.85
CA ASP A 189 1.05 9.12 -13.94
C ASP A 189 1.59 7.68 -13.99
N ASP A 190 0.74 6.70 -13.67
CA ASP A 190 1.07 5.29 -13.88
C ASP A 190 0.56 4.82 -15.23
N CYS A 191 1.47 4.81 -16.22
CA CYS A 191 1.14 4.44 -17.59
C CYS A 191 0.85 2.95 -17.80
N MET A 192 1.14 2.10 -16.82
CA MET A 192 0.88 0.65 -16.90
C MET A 192 -0.47 0.31 -16.27
N LEU A 193 -0.76 0.90 -15.11
CA LEU A 193 -2.00 0.71 -14.38
C LEU A 193 -3.12 1.67 -14.84
N ASN A 194 -2.81 2.67 -15.66
CA ASN A 194 -3.74 3.63 -16.26
C ASN A 194 -4.56 4.44 -15.24
N TYR A 195 -3.91 4.88 -14.16
CA TYR A 195 -4.50 5.74 -13.14
C TYR A 195 -3.47 6.79 -12.70
N GLN A 196 -3.95 7.80 -11.96
CA GLN A 196 -3.11 8.85 -11.39
C GLN A 196 -2.97 8.67 -9.87
N SER A 197 -1.75 8.71 -9.35
CA SER A 197 -1.41 8.64 -7.91
C SER A 197 -0.87 9.99 -7.41
N THR A 198 -0.09 10.01 -6.33
CA THR A 198 0.73 11.18 -5.98
C THR A 198 2.08 11.12 -6.69
N SER A 199 2.72 12.28 -6.83
CA SER A 199 4.02 12.44 -7.47
C SER A 199 5.18 12.39 -6.47
N PHE A 200 6.41 12.15 -6.94
CA PHE A 200 7.60 12.33 -6.09
C PHE A 200 7.71 13.75 -5.50
N HIS A 201 7.22 14.77 -6.22
CA HIS A 201 7.22 16.16 -5.76
C HIS A 201 6.19 16.37 -4.65
N ASP A 202 5.05 15.69 -4.71
CA ASP A 202 3.99 15.80 -3.71
C ASP A 202 4.50 15.28 -2.36
N ILE A 203 5.23 14.14 -2.38
CA ILE A 203 5.86 13.59 -1.17
C ILE A 203 6.89 14.55 -0.56
N ALA A 204 7.71 15.21 -1.39
CA ALA A 204 8.67 16.21 -0.91
C ALA A 204 7.93 17.44 -0.34
N THR A 205 6.90 17.91 -1.05
CA THR A 205 6.08 19.07 -0.67
C THR A 205 5.39 18.83 0.67
N LEU A 206 4.76 17.67 0.87
CA LEU A 206 4.08 17.33 2.12
C LEU A 206 5.04 17.30 3.32
N ARG A 207 6.25 16.77 3.11
CA ARG A 207 7.30 16.73 4.14
C ARG A 207 7.73 18.13 4.54
N GLU A 208 8.00 19.00 3.57
CA GLU A 208 8.39 20.38 3.85
C GLU A 208 7.25 21.19 4.49
N LEU A 209 6.04 21.08 3.93
CA LEU A 209 4.85 21.78 4.38
C LEU A 209 4.49 21.46 5.84
N LEU A 210 4.61 20.20 6.25
CA LEU A 210 4.21 19.71 7.57
C LEU A 210 5.39 19.45 8.52
N GLY A 211 6.63 19.75 8.10
CA GLY A 211 7.83 19.49 8.88
C GLY A 211 8.09 18.00 9.16
N LEU A 212 7.63 17.11 8.27
CA LEU A 212 7.81 15.67 8.39
C LEU A 212 9.14 15.23 7.77
N ARG A 213 9.71 14.14 8.30
CA ARG A 213 10.99 13.59 7.84
C ARG A 213 10.83 12.16 7.34
N PRO A 214 11.70 11.69 6.42
CA PRO A 214 11.74 10.28 6.03
C PRO A 214 12.06 9.36 7.22
N ALA A 215 12.02 8.04 7.01
CA ALA A 215 12.52 7.10 8.02
C ALA A 215 13.99 7.44 8.37
N PRO A 216 14.40 7.40 9.66
CA PRO A 216 15.69 7.94 10.09
C PRO A 216 16.92 7.39 9.33
N ALA A 217 16.92 6.10 8.99
CA ALA A 217 18.00 5.49 8.22
C ALA A 217 18.06 6.05 6.78
N PHE A 218 16.90 6.27 6.15
CA PHE A 218 16.80 6.82 4.80
C PHE A 218 17.11 8.32 4.79
N GLU A 219 16.70 9.07 5.82
CA GLU A 219 17.08 10.47 5.99
C GLU A 219 18.61 10.63 6.08
N ALA A 220 19.29 9.86 6.92
CA ALA A 220 20.75 9.88 7.03
C ALA A 220 21.44 9.51 5.71
N TRP A 221 20.85 8.60 4.93
CA TRP A 221 21.32 8.27 3.59
C TRP A 221 21.13 9.43 2.61
N LEU A 222 19.98 10.11 2.63
CA LEU A 222 19.73 11.29 1.78
C LEU A 222 20.70 12.43 2.10
N GLU A 223 21.01 12.67 3.38
CA GLU A 223 22.04 13.62 3.82
C GLU A 223 23.43 13.24 3.27
N LYS A 224 23.84 11.97 3.44
CA LYS A 224 25.11 11.45 2.90
C LYS A 224 25.22 11.65 1.38
N MET A 225 24.10 11.52 0.67
CA MET A 225 24.04 11.66 -0.78
C MET A 225 23.94 13.12 -1.26
N GLY A 226 23.78 14.10 -0.36
CA GLY A 226 23.60 15.51 -0.70
C GLY A 226 22.23 15.81 -1.32
N LEU A 227 21.21 15.00 -1.03
CA LEU A 227 19.84 15.13 -1.55
C LEU A 227 18.89 15.82 -0.56
N MET A 228 19.28 15.93 0.71
CA MET A 228 18.51 16.57 1.77
C MET A 228 19.46 17.18 2.79
N GLU A 229 19.07 18.31 3.38
CA GLU A 229 19.72 18.93 4.54
C GLU A 229 18.70 19.07 5.68
N LYS A 230 19.18 19.29 6.90
CA LYS A 230 18.34 19.57 8.08
C LYS A 230 18.12 21.05 8.28
#